data_AF-A0ABD0NL27-F1
#
_entry.id   AF-A0ABD0NL27-F1
#
_cell.length_a   1.000
_cell.length_b   1.000
_cell.length_c   1.000
_cell.angle_alpha   90.00
_cell.angle_beta   90.00
_cell.angle_gamma   90.00
#
_symmetry.space_group_name_H-M   'P 1'
#
loop_
_entity.id
_entity.type
_entity.pdbx_description
1 polymer ?
#
loop_
_entity_poly.entity_id
_entity_poly.type
_entity_poly.pdbx_seq_one_letter_code
_entity_poly.pdbx_strand_id
1 'polypeptide(L)'
;HLSLPLSSSLPASLSEESVMTPDVENAVISPILPFLFLGNERDAQDLDLLLRLNIGFVVNVTTHLPLYHLDTGLVRYKRLPATDNSKQNLRQYFEEVFEFI
;
A
#
# COMPACT_ATOMS: atom_id res chain seq x y z
N HIS A 1 -43.35 45.45 -19.07
CA HIS A 1 -42.13 44.81 -19.59
C HIS A 1 -40.95 45.65 -19.09
N LEU A 2 -40.05 45.23 -18.21
CA LEU A 2 -39.58 43.90 -17.80
C LEU A 2 -39.14 43.96 -16.32
N SER A 3 -39.46 42.93 -15.55
CA SER A 3 -39.00 42.66 -14.19
C SER A 3 -37.54 42.15 -14.19
N LEU A 4 -36.73 42.58 -13.23
CA LEU A 4 -35.39 42.02 -12.96
C LEU A 4 -35.32 41.49 -11.51
N PRO A 5 -34.58 40.39 -11.26
CA PRO A 5 -34.88 39.48 -10.15
C PRO A 5 -34.01 39.70 -8.91
N LEU A 6 -34.55 39.32 -7.74
CA LEU A 6 -33.78 39.02 -6.53
C LEU A 6 -32.84 37.84 -6.79
N SER A 7 -31.56 37.99 -6.47
CA SER A 7 -30.76 36.85 -6.02
C SER A 7 -29.63 37.28 -5.10
N SER A 8 -29.76 36.86 -3.86
CA SER A 8 -28.75 36.88 -2.81
C SER A 8 -27.71 35.80 -3.09
N SER A 9 -26.50 36.17 -3.52
CA SER A 9 -25.37 35.26 -3.53
C SER A 9 -24.60 35.41 -2.21
N LEU A 10 -24.80 34.44 -1.30
CA LEU A 10 -23.94 34.20 -0.14
C LEU A 10 -22.49 33.97 -0.61
N PRO A 11 -21.47 34.40 0.16
CA PRO A 11 -20.09 34.02 -0.14
C PRO A 11 -19.94 32.51 0.08
N ALA A 12 -19.56 31.80 -0.99
CA ALA A 12 -19.13 30.41 -0.95
C ALA A 12 -17.77 30.33 -0.23
N SER A 13 -17.79 30.41 1.09
CA SER A 13 -16.66 30.04 1.94
C SER A 13 -17.09 28.85 2.78
N LEU A 14 -17.45 27.76 2.09
CA LEU A 14 -17.52 26.43 2.68
C LEU A 14 -16.30 25.69 2.15
N SER A 15 -15.23 25.75 2.96
CA SER A 15 -14.33 24.63 3.24
C SER A 15 -14.55 23.41 2.33
N GLU A 16 -13.93 23.43 1.16
CA GLU A 16 -13.55 22.18 0.51
C GLU A 16 -12.47 21.58 1.42
N GLU A 17 -12.89 20.67 2.29
CA GLU A 17 -12.03 19.61 2.79
C GLU A 17 -11.30 19.04 1.58
N SER A 18 -10.06 19.47 1.40
CA SER A 18 -9.11 18.80 0.53
C SER A 18 -9.12 17.35 0.99
N VAL A 19 -9.78 16.50 0.20
CA VAL A 19 -9.77 15.06 0.35
C VAL A 19 -8.28 14.68 0.31
N MET A 20 -7.69 14.52 1.48
CA MET A 20 -6.33 14.02 1.66
C MET A 20 -6.40 12.54 1.29
N THR A 21 -6.47 12.25 -0.01
CA THR A 21 -6.02 10.96 -0.50
C THR A 21 -4.52 10.94 -0.21
N PRO A 22 -4.04 10.14 0.75
CA PRO A 22 -2.62 10.01 0.92
C PRO A 22 -2.05 9.56 -0.42
N ASP A 23 -0.92 10.13 -0.81
CA ASP A 23 -0.21 9.72 -2.02
C ASP A 23 0.33 8.30 -1.79
N VAL A 24 -0.53 7.30 -2.01
CA VAL A 24 -0.28 5.88 -1.75
C VAL A 24 0.90 5.39 -2.59
N GLU A 25 1.11 5.99 -3.77
CA GLU A 25 2.22 5.67 -4.66
C GLU A 25 3.56 6.16 -4.14
N ASN A 26 3.58 7.22 -3.33
CA ASN A 26 4.78 7.76 -2.68
C ASN A 26 4.86 7.41 -1.18
N ALA A 27 4.03 6.49 -0.71
CA ALA A 27 4.12 5.97 0.64
C ALA A 27 5.47 5.27 0.86
N VAL A 28 6.11 5.58 1.99
CA VAL A 28 7.35 4.95 2.43
C VAL A 28 7.04 3.69 3.25
N ILE A 29 8.00 2.77 3.30
CA ILE A 29 7.92 1.59 4.17
C ILE A 29 7.53 1.99 5.61
N SER A 30 6.50 1.33 6.13
CA SER A 30 5.86 1.68 7.39
C SER A 30 6.02 0.54 8.40
N PRO A 31 6.60 0.79 9.60
CA PRO A 31 6.67 -0.22 10.65
C PRO A 31 5.27 -0.45 11.26
N ILE A 32 4.84 -1.70 11.29
CA ILE A 32 3.57 -2.12 11.91
C ILE A 32 3.85 -2.69 13.30
N LEU A 33 4.87 -3.54 13.41
CA LEU A 33 5.39 -4.12 14.65
C LEU A 33 6.92 -4.11 14.61
N PRO A 34 7.63 -4.34 15.75
CA PRO A 34 9.10 -4.33 15.77
C PRO A 34 9.80 -5.24 14.75
N PHE A 35 9.10 -6.24 14.22
CA PHE A 35 9.60 -7.19 13.22
C PHE A 35 8.74 -7.23 11.94
N LEU A 36 7.75 -6.35 11.81
CA LEU A 36 6.80 -6.36 10.70
C LEU A 36 6.72 -4.98 10.05
N PHE A 37 7.02 -4.94 8.76
CA PHE A 37 6.95 -3.74 7.94
C PHE A 37 5.93 -3.95 6.83
N LEU A 38 5.25 -2.86 6.46
CA LEU A 38 4.39 -2.78 5.30
C LEU A 38 5.03 -1.81 4.29
N GLY A 39 5.32 -2.30 3.09
CA GLY A 39 5.94 -1.51 2.02
C GLY A 39 5.29 -1.78 0.68
N ASN A 40 5.72 -1.02 -0.32
CA ASN A 40 5.26 -1.13 -1.71
C ASN A 40 6.28 -1.90 -2.58
N GLU A 41 6.04 -1.93 -3.89
CA GLU A 41 6.95 -2.56 -4.85
C GLU A 41 8.35 -1.93 -4.84
N ARG A 42 8.45 -0.59 -4.71
CA ARG A 42 9.73 0.13 -4.73
C ARG A 42 10.59 -0.27 -3.52
N ASP A 43 9.97 -0.37 -2.34
CA ASP A 43 10.64 -0.84 -1.12
C ASP A 43 11.15 -2.28 -1.29
N ALA A 44 10.38 -3.14 -1.95
CA ALA A 44 10.75 -4.54 -2.20
C ALA A 44 11.88 -4.73 -3.23
N GLN A 45 12.18 -3.71 -4.04
CA GLN A 45 13.30 -3.68 -4.99
C GLN A 45 14.61 -3.19 -4.37
N ASP A 46 14.55 -2.47 -3.25
CA ASP A 46 15.73 -1.89 -2.58
C ASP A 46 16.32 -2.90 -1.57
N LEU A 47 17.25 -3.73 -2.04
CA LEU A 47 17.94 -4.70 -1.19
C LEU A 47 18.67 -4.03 -0.02
N ASP A 48 19.28 -2.86 -0.22
CA ASP A 48 20.01 -2.17 0.83
C ASP A 48 19.07 -1.68 1.94
N LEU A 49 17.86 -1.24 1.60
CA LEU A 49 16.81 -0.92 2.56
C LEU A 49 16.41 -2.16 3.36
N LEU A 50 16.13 -3.28 2.68
CA LEU A 50 15.73 -4.53 3.35
C LEU A 50 16.81 -4.99 4.34
N LEU A 51 18.07 -4.99 3.93
CA LEU A 51 19.18 -5.40 4.79
C LEU A 51 19.41 -4.43 5.96
N ARG A 52 19.32 -3.11 5.73
CA ARG A 52 19.43 -2.09 6.80
C ARG A 52 18.34 -2.22 7.86
N LEU A 53 17.15 -2.64 7.47
CA LEU A 53 16.03 -2.89 8.37
C LEU A 53 16.00 -4.31 8.95
N ASN A 54 17.04 -5.12 8.69
CA ASN A 54 17.13 -6.52 9.10
C ASN A 54 15.97 -7.39 8.58
N ILE A 55 15.42 -7.06 7.41
CA ILE A 55 14.35 -7.81 6.76
C ILE A 55 14.95 -9.02 6.03
N GLY A 56 14.76 -10.21 6.61
CA GLY A 56 15.16 -11.48 5.99
C GLY A 56 14.03 -12.24 5.28
N PHE A 57 12.79 -11.75 5.39
CA PHE A 57 11.59 -12.39 4.89
C PHE A 57 10.67 -11.38 4.22
N VAL A 58 10.18 -11.70 3.03
CA VAL A 58 9.25 -10.85 2.28
C VAL A 58 8.04 -11.65 1.84
N VAL A 59 6.85 -11.18 2.21
CA VAL A 59 5.58 -11.69 1.72
C VAL A 59 5.12 -10.80 0.56
N ASN A 60 5.15 -11.33 -0.66
CA ASN A 60 4.68 -10.63 -1.86
C ASN A 60 3.23 -11.01 -2.15
N VAL A 61 2.30 -10.07 -1.93
CA VAL A 61 0.85 -10.27 -2.10
C VAL A 61 0.38 -9.83 -3.49
N THR A 62 1.11 -10.22 -4.53
CA THR A 62 0.78 -9.91 -5.93
C THR A 62 0.86 -11.14 -6.82
N THR A 63 0.20 -11.08 -7.97
CA THR A 63 0.24 -12.15 -8.97
C THR A 63 1.41 -12.07 -9.93
N HIS A 64 1.93 -10.87 -10.20
CA HIS A 64 2.78 -10.60 -11.37
C HIS A 64 4.15 -10.01 -11.02
N LEU A 65 4.33 -9.41 -9.83
CA LEU A 65 5.60 -8.78 -9.50
C LEU A 65 6.69 -9.82 -9.22
N PRO A 66 7.95 -9.62 -9.66
CA PRO A 66 9.07 -10.50 -9.37
C PRO A 66 9.33 -10.71 -7.86
N LEU A 67 10.09 -11.75 -7.55
CA LEU A 67 10.70 -11.94 -6.24
C LEU A 67 12.14 -11.39 -6.32
N TYR A 68 12.29 -10.07 -6.27
CA TYR A 68 13.47 -9.33 -6.77
C TYR A 68 14.83 -9.87 -6.33
N HIS A 69 14.96 -10.35 -5.10
CA HIS A 69 16.25 -10.79 -4.54
C HIS A 69 16.29 -12.29 -4.23
N LEU A 70 15.40 -13.09 -4.83
CA LEU A 70 15.33 -14.53 -4.60
C LEU A 70 16.67 -15.23 -4.88
N ASP A 71 17.34 -14.85 -5.97
CA ASP A 71 18.60 -15.45 -6.41
C ASP A 71 19.79 -15.11 -5.50
N THR A 72 19.68 -14.08 -4.65
CA THR A 72 20.73 -13.68 -3.72
C THR A 72 20.85 -14.61 -2.52
N GLY A 73 19.77 -15.33 -2.18
CA GLY A 73 19.67 -16.16 -0.97
C GLY A 73 19.64 -15.38 0.36
N LEU A 74 19.75 -14.04 0.33
CA LEU A 74 19.75 -13.19 1.53
C LEU A 74 18.33 -12.95 2.09
N VAL A 75 17.33 -12.96 1.21
CA VAL A 75 15.93 -12.72 1.54
C VAL A 75 15.10 -13.92 1.10
N ARG A 76 14.30 -14.45 2.03
CA ARG A 76 13.33 -15.50 1.74
C ARG A 76 12.01 -14.90 1.33
N TYR A 77 11.40 -15.46 0.30
CA TYR A 77 10.15 -14.95 -0.26
C TYR A 77 9.01 -15.94 -0.10
N LYS A 78 7.82 -15.39 0.14
CA LYS A 78 6.54 -16.09 0.05
C LYS A 78 5.64 -15.29 -0.88
N ARG A 79 5.15 -15.88 -1.97
CA ARG A 79 4.16 -15.21 -2.84
C ARG A 79 2.76 -15.66 -2.47
N LEU A 80 1.87 -14.70 -2.25
CA LEU A 80 0.43 -14.91 -2.17
C LEU A 80 -0.18 -14.34 -3.45
N PRO A 81 -0.60 -15.19 -4.40
CA PRO A 81 -1.16 -14.72 -5.66
C PRO A 81 -2.54 -14.07 -5.39
N ALA A 82 -2.52 -12.77 -5.18
CA ALA A 82 -3.70 -11.98 -4.95
C ALA A 82 -3.77 -10.75 -5.84
N THR A 83 -5.00 -10.40 -6.19
CA THR A 83 -5.35 -9.20 -6.94
C THR A 83 -6.22 -8.33 -6.06
N ASP A 84 -6.02 -7.02 -6.10
CA ASP A 84 -6.86 -6.06 -5.40
C ASP A 84 -8.24 -5.96 -6.07
N ASN A 85 -9.14 -6.86 -5.70
CA ASN A 85 -10.52 -6.82 -6.13
C ASN A 85 -11.44 -7.31 -5.00
N SER A 86 -12.70 -6.88 -5.04
CA SER A 86 -13.70 -7.15 -4.00
C SER A 86 -14.11 -8.62 -3.84
N LYS A 87 -13.73 -9.49 -4.79
CA LYS A 87 -14.00 -10.93 -4.76
C LYS A 87 -12.81 -11.75 -4.23
N GLN A 88 -11.66 -11.12 -4.01
CA GLN A 88 -10.47 -11.83 -3.60
C GLN A 88 -10.55 -12.26 -2.14
N ASN A 89 -10.48 -13.57 -1.90
CA ASN A 89 -10.42 -14.11 -0.54
C ASN A 89 -8.97 -14.14 -0.05
N LEU A 90 -8.55 -13.15 0.72
CA LEU A 90 -7.21 -13.13 1.35
C LEU A 90 -7.13 -14.04 2.58
N ARG A 91 -8.26 -14.35 3.22
CA ARG A 91 -8.33 -15.11 4.47
C ARG A 91 -7.74 -16.51 4.33
N GLN A 92 -7.83 -17.11 3.15
CA GLN A 92 -7.26 -18.43 2.87
C GLN A 92 -5.74 -18.48 3.07
N TYR A 93 -5.04 -17.35 2.98
CA TYR A 93 -3.59 -17.27 3.11
C TYR A 93 -3.11 -16.94 4.52
N PHE A 94 -4.02 -16.64 5.46
CA PHE A 94 -3.62 -16.12 6.77
C PHE A 94 -2.76 -17.10 7.55
N GLU A 95 -3.17 -18.37 7.63
CA GLU A 95 -2.41 -19.41 8.33
C GLU A 95 -1.03 -19.60 7.69
N GLU A 96 -0.99 -19.69 6.36
CA GLU A 96 0.25 -19.82 5.59
C GLU A 96 1.23 -18.63 5.78
N VAL A 97 0.71 -17.42 5.96
CA VAL A 97 1.52 -16.22 6.22
C VAL A 97 1.99 -16.19 7.67
N PHE A 98 1.13 -16.56 8.62
CA PHE A 98 1.48 -16.60 10.03
C PHE A 98 2.55 -17.64 10.35
N GLU A 99 2.62 -18.73 9.59
CA GLU A 99 3.72 -19.70 9.70
C GLU A 99 5.04 -19.18 9.10
N PHE A 100 4.96 -18.23 8.17
CA PHE A 100 6.12 -17.70 7.46
C PHE A 100 6.82 -16.55 8.19
N ILE A 101 6.05 -15.71 8.89
CA ILE A 101 6.51 -14.56 9.68
C ILE A 101 6.93 -15.02 11.08
#